data_AF-A0A836VDJ9-F1
#
_entry.id   AF-A0A836VDJ9-F1
#
_cell.length_a   1.000
_cell.length_b   1.000
_cell.length_c   1.000
_cell.angle_alpha   90.00
_cell.angle_beta   90.00
_cell.angle_gamma   90.00
#
_symmetry.space_group_name_H-M   'P 1'
#
loop_
_entity.id
_entity.type
_entity.pdbx_description
1 polymer ?
#
loop_
_entity_poly.entity_id
_entity_poly.type
_entity_poly.pdbx_seq_one_letter_code
_entity_poly.pdbx_strand_id
1 'polypeptide(L)'
;HIASAIGAAVSASAGVDLLCYLTPSEHLALPTPEEVKEGLIAYRIAAHAGDLVKLRDKSIKWDLKMTEARRTLDWDAQLALSIDPEKAAKIHGRTGQHPGNNVPCTMCGGACVYIMLPKQRKYATEDKKLQ
;
A
#
# COMPACT_ATOMS: atom_id res chain seq x y z
N HIS A 1 0.06 12.07 -14.88
CA HIS A 1 -0.49 11.41 -13.69
C HIS A 1 0.32 11.63 -12.39
N ILE A 2 1.62 11.33 -12.30
CA ILE A 2 2.39 11.44 -11.02
C ILE A 2 2.50 12.88 -10.52
N ALA A 3 3.04 13.78 -11.33
CA ALA A 3 3.25 15.18 -10.94
C ALA A 3 1.93 15.85 -10.50
N SER A 4 0.84 15.58 -11.24
CA SER A 4 -0.47 16.13 -10.93
C SER A 4 -1.14 15.47 -9.72
N ALA A 5 -0.87 14.19 -9.43
CA ALA A 5 -1.37 13.53 -8.22
C ALA A 5 -0.86 14.18 -6.92
N ILE A 6 0.36 14.74 -6.94
CA ILE A 6 0.90 15.52 -5.80
C ILE A 6 0.03 16.75 -5.55
N GLY A 7 -0.19 17.56 -6.59
CA GLY A 7 -1.07 18.73 -6.50
C GLY A 7 -2.50 18.36 -6.15
N ALA A 8 -3.02 17.26 -6.69
CA ALA A 8 -4.35 16.75 -6.40
C ALA A 8 -4.53 16.37 -4.93
N ALA A 9 -3.54 15.72 -4.30
CA ALA A 9 -3.59 15.38 -2.88
C ALA A 9 -3.60 16.62 -1.99
N VAL A 10 -2.75 17.61 -2.31
CA VAL A 10 -2.73 18.90 -1.59
C VAL A 10 -4.07 19.62 -1.75
N SER A 11 -4.58 19.73 -2.97
CA SER A 11 -5.86 20.38 -3.26
C SER A 11 -7.04 19.70 -2.57
N ALA A 12 -7.09 18.36 -2.59
CA ALA A 12 -8.11 17.60 -1.87
C ALA A 12 -8.05 17.87 -0.37
N SER A 13 -6.84 17.88 0.22
CA SER A 13 -6.65 18.22 1.63
C SER A 13 -7.10 19.65 1.98
N ALA A 14 -7.02 20.57 1.01
CA ALA A 14 -7.38 21.98 1.17
C ALA A 14 -8.87 22.29 0.93
N GLY A 15 -9.67 21.31 0.50
CA GLY A 15 -11.12 21.49 0.36
C GLY A 15 -11.72 21.10 -0.98
N VAL A 16 -10.92 20.76 -1.99
CA VAL A 16 -11.46 20.41 -3.32
C VAL A 16 -12.32 19.15 -3.26
N ASP A 17 -13.52 19.23 -3.84
CA ASP A 17 -14.51 18.13 -3.82
C ASP A 17 -14.38 17.18 -5.03
N LEU A 18 -13.76 17.63 -6.13
CA LEU A 18 -13.62 16.84 -7.35
C LEU A 18 -12.23 17.01 -7.97
N LEU A 19 -11.58 15.89 -8.28
CA LEU A 19 -10.28 15.85 -8.95
C LEU A 19 -10.43 15.26 -10.35
N CYS A 20 -10.12 16.05 -11.39
CA CYS A 20 -9.97 15.52 -12.75
C CYS A 20 -8.62 14.80 -12.86
N TYR A 21 -8.66 13.50 -13.16
CA TYR A 21 -7.46 12.69 -13.33
C TYR A 21 -6.69 13.06 -14.60
N LEU A 22 -5.36 12.90 -14.55
CA LEU A 22 -4.50 12.98 -15.73
C LEU A 22 -3.85 11.61 -15.93
N THR A 23 -3.78 11.14 -17.17
CA THR A 23 -3.13 9.88 -17.54
C THR A 23 -1.61 10.05 -17.65
N PRO A 24 -0.83 8.97 -17.87
CA PRO A 24 0.55 9.06 -18.34
C PRO A 24 0.70 9.81 -19.68
N SER A 25 -0.28 9.71 -20.57
CA SER A 25 -0.26 10.24 -21.94
C SER A 25 -0.56 11.74 -22.05
N GLU A 26 -0.87 12.41 -20.95
CA GLU A 26 -1.13 13.86 -20.91
C GLU A 26 -0.02 14.63 -21.62
N HIS A 27 -0.39 15.51 -22.56
CA HIS A 27 0.51 16.26 -23.46
C HIS A 27 1.33 15.42 -24.47
N LEU A 28 1.05 14.13 -24.63
CA LEU A 28 1.80 13.23 -25.53
C LEU A 28 0.90 12.56 -26.58
N ALA A 29 -0.23 11.97 -26.16
CA ALA A 29 -1.11 11.21 -27.05
C ALA A 29 -2.50 10.96 -26.41
N LEU A 30 -3.38 10.30 -27.16
CA LEU A 30 -4.59 9.69 -26.59
C LEU A 30 -4.20 8.46 -25.72
N PRO A 31 -4.82 8.27 -24.55
CA PRO A 31 -4.43 7.20 -23.64
C PRO A 31 -4.95 5.82 -24.05
N THR A 32 -4.20 4.77 -23.74
CA THR A 32 -4.69 3.38 -23.78
C THR A 32 -5.58 3.07 -22.56
N PRO A 33 -6.36 1.96 -22.57
CA PRO A 33 -7.14 1.53 -21.40
C PRO A 33 -6.30 1.35 -20.12
N GLU A 34 -5.06 0.88 -20.27
CA GLU A 34 -4.12 0.69 -19.15
C GLU A 34 -3.69 2.05 -18.57
N GLU A 35 -3.37 3.02 -19.43
CA GLU A 35 -3.00 4.37 -19.03
C GLU A 35 -4.16 5.12 -18.36
N VAL A 36 -5.40 4.85 -18.79
CA VAL A 36 -6.60 5.31 -18.08
C VAL A 36 -6.68 4.70 -16.68
N LYS A 37 -6.50 3.38 -16.53
CA LYS A 37 -6.48 2.72 -15.22
C LYS A 37 -5.39 3.31 -14.32
N GLU A 38 -4.18 3.53 -14.83
CA GLU A 38 -3.08 4.10 -14.05
C GLU A 38 -3.36 5.51 -13.54
N GLY A 39 -3.93 6.38 -14.38
CA GLY A 39 -4.35 7.71 -13.97
C GLY A 39 -5.41 7.65 -12.86
N LEU A 40 -6.44 6.79 -13.02
CA LEU A 40 -7.52 6.65 -12.04
C LEU A 40 -6.98 6.17 -10.68
N ILE A 41 -6.08 5.18 -10.69
CA ILE A 41 -5.46 4.67 -9.46
C ILE A 41 -4.62 5.75 -8.78
N ALA A 42 -3.83 6.52 -9.53
CA ALA A 42 -3.04 7.63 -8.98
C ALA A 42 -3.92 8.69 -8.31
N TYR A 43 -5.05 9.03 -8.92
CA TYR A 43 -5.97 10.03 -8.37
C TYR A 43 -6.82 9.51 -7.23
N ARG A 44 -7.16 8.22 -7.21
CA ARG A 44 -7.79 7.57 -6.05
C ARG A 44 -6.87 7.58 -4.83
N ILE A 45 -5.56 7.38 -5.03
CA ILE A 45 -4.55 7.54 -3.98
C ILE A 45 -4.51 8.99 -3.48
N ALA A 46 -4.45 9.96 -4.40
CA ALA A 46 -4.42 11.38 -4.06
C ALA A 46 -5.67 11.83 -3.28
N ALA A 47 -6.86 11.40 -3.71
CA ALA A 47 -8.11 11.67 -3.02
C ALA A 47 -8.11 11.08 -1.60
N HIS A 48 -7.74 9.80 -1.45
CA HIS A 48 -7.64 9.15 -0.13
C HIS A 48 -6.64 9.87 0.78
N ALA A 49 -5.50 10.32 0.24
CA ALA A 49 -4.53 11.11 1.00
C ALA A 49 -5.11 12.45 1.50
N GLY A 50 -5.91 13.14 0.66
CA GLY A 50 -6.65 14.33 1.09
C GLY A 50 -7.70 14.02 2.15
N ASP A 51 -8.42 12.91 2.00
CA ASP A 51 -9.44 12.46 2.95
C ASP A 51 -8.83 12.06 4.30
N LEU A 52 -7.60 11.54 4.35
CA LEU A 52 -6.90 11.29 5.60
C LEU A 52 -6.66 12.57 6.42
N VAL A 53 -6.53 13.72 5.75
CA VAL A 53 -6.41 15.03 6.39
C VAL A 53 -7.77 15.57 6.81
N LYS A 54 -8.75 15.58 5.90
CA LYS A 54 -10.06 16.21 6.13
C LYS A 54 -11.03 15.35 6.94
N LEU A 55 -11.01 14.04 6.73
CA LEU A 55 -12.01 13.07 7.20
C LEU A 55 -11.35 11.92 7.98
N ARG A 56 -10.28 12.23 8.71
CA ARG A 56 -9.37 11.28 9.35
C ARG A 56 -10.06 10.08 10.00
N ASP A 57 -11.06 10.31 10.85
CA ASP A 57 -11.72 9.26 11.62
C ASP A 57 -12.46 8.22 10.73
N LYS A 58 -12.89 8.62 9.54
CA LYS A 58 -13.50 7.72 8.56
C LYS A 58 -12.43 7.02 7.73
N SER A 59 -11.50 7.78 7.17
CA SER A 59 -10.56 7.29 6.15
C SER A 59 -9.49 6.37 6.74
N ILE A 60 -8.97 6.70 7.94
CA ILE A 60 -7.89 5.94 8.58
C ILE A 60 -8.25 4.47 8.86
N LYS A 61 -9.55 4.15 8.95
CA LYS A 61 -10.02 2.79 9.21
C LYS A 61 -9.57 1.81 8.13
N TRP A 62 -9.49 2.25 6.87
CA TRP A 62 -9.01 1.41 5.78
C TRP A 62 -7.50 1.13 5.91
N ASP A 63 -6.71 2.17 6.16
CA ASP A 63 -5.26 2.08 6.35
C ASP A 63 -4.88 1.22 7.57
N LEU A 64 -5.66 1.29 8.65
CA LEU A 64 -5.47 0.46 9.83
C LEU A 64 -5.72 -1.02 9.53
N LYS A 65 -6.77 -1.36 8.77
CA LYS A 65 -7.01 -2.75 8.32
C LYS A 65 -5.87 -3.26 7.44
N MET A 66 -5.41 -2.44 6.50
CA MET A 66 -4.25 -2.76 5.65
C MET A 66 -2.97 -2.97 6.49
N THR A 67 -2.75 -2.11 7.49
CA THR A 67 -1.61 -2.21 8.40
C THR A 67 -1.65 -3.48 9.23
N GLU A 68 -2.83 -3.87 9.73
CA GLU A 68 -3.00 -5.09 10.49
C GLU A 68 -2.75 -6.34 9.63
N ALA A 69 -3.27 -6.37 8.40
CA ALA A 69 -3.00 -7.44 7.44
C ALA A 69 -1.48 -7.58 7.15
N ARG A 70 -0.78 -6.45 6.91
CA ARG A 70 0.68 -6.43 6.74
C ARG A 70 1.42 -6.95 7.97
N ARG A 71 0.99 -6.53 9.16
CA ARG A 71 1.64 -6.91 10.44
C ARG A 71 1.50 -8.40 10.73
N THR A 72 0.36 -8.97 10.40
CA THR A 72 0.03 -10.39 10.64
C THR A 72 0.40 -11.29 9.48
N LEU A 73 0.91 -10.73 8.38
CA LEU A 73 1.26 -11.44 7.15
C LEU A 73 0.05 -12.13 6.49
N ASP A 74 -1.14 -11.57 6.68
CA ASP A 74 -2.36 -12.00 6.02
C ASP A 74 -2.39 -11.44 4.59
N TRP A 75 -1.86 -12.22 3.65
CA TRP A 75 -1.76 -11.84 2.25
C TRP A 75 -3.12 -11.70 1.57
N ASP A 76 -4.08 -12.56 1.89
CA ASP A 76 -5.40 -12.52 1.28
C ASP A 76 -6.12 -11.21 1.67
N ALA A 77 -6.10 -10.86 2.96
CA ALA A 77 -6.65 -9.59 3.42
C ALA A 77 -5.87 -8.39 2.85
N GLN A 78 -4.54 -8.44 2.83
CA GLN A 78 -3.70 -7.35 2.31
C GLN A 78 -3.99 -7.08 0.82
N LEU A 79 -4.11 -8.14 0.01
CA LEU A 79 -4.40 -8.03 -1.42
C LEU A 79 -5.81 -7.48 -1.64
N ALA A 80 -6.81 -8.02 -0.94
CA ALA A 80 -8.20 -7.57 -1.03
C ALA A 80 -8.39 -6.10 -0.62
N LEU A 81 -7.62 -5.64 0.37
CA LEU A 81 -7.66 -4.26 0.86
C LEU A 81 -6.87 -3.28 -0.01
N SER A 82 -6.06 -3.74 -0.96
CA SER A 82 -5.24 -2.81 -1.77
C SER A 82 -6.08 -2.01 -2.76
N ILE A 83 -5.57 -0.85 -3.19
CA ILE A 83 -6.26 0.02 -4.15
C ILE A 83 -6.42 -0.66 -5.53
N ASP A 84 -5.49 -1.55 -5.89
CA ASP A 84 -5.49 -2.37 -7.11
C ASP A 84 -5.09 -3.82 -6.76
N PRO A 85 -6.05 -4.66 -6.32
CA PRO A 85 -5.79 -6.04 -5.88
C PRO A 85 -5.15 -6.92 -6.95
N GLU A 86 -5.56 -6.76 -8.21
CA GLU A 86 -5.03 -7.50 -9.34
C GLU A 86 -3.53 -7.20 -9.54
N LYS A 87 -3.16 -5.91 -9.58
CA LYS A 87 -1.76 -5.50 -9.72
C LYS A 87 -0.93 -5.92 -8.51
N ALA A 88 -1.48 -5.81 -7.29
CA ALA A 88 -0.81 -6.25 -6.07
C ALA A 88 -0.52 -7.76 -6.09
N ALA A 89 -1.50 -8.59 -6.50
CA ALA A 89 -1.36 -10.03 -6.59
C ALA A 89 -0.33 -10.43 -7.66
N LYS A 90 -0.37 -9.77 -8.82
CA LYS A 90 0.61 -9.97 -9.90
C LYS A 90 2.03 -9.66 -9.43
N ILE A 91 2.23 -8.57 -8.69
CA ILE A 91 3.54 -8.20 -8.15
C ILE A 91 4.01 -9.22 -7.12
N HIS A 92 3.14 -9.63 -6.19
CA HIS A 92 3.48 -10.60 -5.17
C HIS A 92 3.87 -11.97 -5.76
N GLY A 93 3.16 -12.42 -6.79
CA GLY A 93 3.39 -13.73 -7.43
C GLY A 93 4.54 -13.78 -8.44
N ARG A 94 5.00 -12.64 -8.98
CA ARG A 94 5.85 -12.64 -10.20
C ARG A 94 7.18 -13.39 -10.12
N THR A 95 7.81 -13.44 -8.95
CA THR A 95 9.12 -14.12 -8.76
C THR A 95 8.98 -15.54 -8.21
N GLY A 96 7.79 -15.93 -7.74
CA GLY A 96 7.60 -17.14 -6.94
C GLY A 96 8.39 -17.11 -5.62
N GLN A 97 8.18 -18.13 -4.77
CA GLN A 97 9.07 -18.42 -3.64
C GLN A 97 9.87 -19.69 -3.97
N HIS A 98 11.15 -19.71 -3.58
CA HIS A 98 11.94 -20.93 -3.73
C HIS A 98 11.41 -22.04 -2.81
N PRO A 99 11.37 -23.30 -3.26
CA PRO A 99 10.99 -24.44 -2.42
C PRO A 99 11.80 -24.45 -1.12
N GLY A 100 11.11 -24.56 0.03
CA GLY A 100 11.73 -24.56 1.36
C GLY A 100 11.99 -23.17 1.96
N ASN A 101 11.69 -22.09 1.25
CA ASN A 101 11.88 -20.73 1.77
C ASN A 101 10.61 -20.23 2.49
N ASN A 102 10.56 -20.38 3.82
CA ASN A 102 9.45 -19.90 4.66
C ASN A 102 9.58 -18.39 4.98
N VAL A 103 9.72 -17.56 3.95
CA VAL A 103 9.85 -16.11 4.08
C VAL A 103 8.57 -15.42 3.66
N PRO A 104 8.19 -14.27 4.27
CA PRO A 104 6.90 -13.65 3.96
C PRO A 104 6.80 -13.12 2.52
N CYS A 105 7.88 -12.52 2.00
CA CYS A 105 7.98 -12.09 0.60
C CYS A 105 9.45 -12.15 0.12
N THR A 106 9.64 -11.98 -1.19
CA THR A 106 10.96 -12.04 -1.83
C THR A 106 11.85 -10.81 -1.62
N MET A 107 11.33 -9.73 -1.02
CA MET A 107 12.09 -8.48 -0.87
C MET A 107 13.22 -8.58 0.18
N CYS A 108 12.91 -9.01 1.41
CA CYS A 108 13.89 -9.11 2.51
C CYS A 108 14.22 -10.55 2.91
N GLY A 109 13.46 -11.54 2.43
CA GLY A 109 13.60 -12.92 2.86
C GLY A 109 13.50 -13.09 4.39
N GLY A 110 14.50 -13.76 4.98
CA GLY A 110 14.59 -14.01 6.42
C GLY A 110 14.82 -12.76 7.28
N ALA A 111 15.21 -11.64 6.67
CA ALA A 111 15.37 -10.35 7.33
C ALA A 111 14.06 -9.53 7.34
N CYS A 112 12.90 -10.17 7.22
CA CYS A 112 11.62 -9.47 7.29
C CYS A 112 11.35 -8.94 8.72
N VAL A 113 11.08 -7.64 8.84
CA VAL A 113 10.87 -6.98 10.14
C VAL A 113 9.70 -7.56 10.93
N TYR A 114 8.63 -7.99 10.25
CA TYR A 114 7.43 -8.54 10.89
C TYR A 114 7.64 -9.93 11.52
N ILE A 115 8.65 -10.68 11.07
CA ILE A 115 9.05 -11.94 11.73
C ILE A 115 10.14 -11.73 12.78
N MET A 116 11.00 -10.71 12.62
CA MET A 116 12.11 -10.45 13.52
C MET A 116 11.68 -9.74 14.80
N LEU A 117 10.84 -8.70 14.71
CA LEU A 117 10.42 -7.91 15.88
C LEU A 117 9.73 -8.76 16.97
N PRO A 118 8.80 -9.68 16.65
CA PRO A 118 8.20 -10.53 17.68
C PRO A 118 9.22 -11.46 18.35
N LYS A 119 10.20 -11.98 17.60
CA LYS A 119 11.28 -12.82 18.15
C LYS A 119 12.18 -12.03 19.10
N GLN A 120 12.56 -10.80 18.73
CA GLN A 120 13.35 -9.93 19.60
C GLN A 120 12.61 -9.51 20.88
N ARG A 121 11.30 -9.21 20.79
CA ARG A 121 10.49 -8.91 21.98
C ARG A 121 10.39 -10.10 22.93
N LYS A 122 10.25 -11.32 22.40
CA LYS A 122 10.28 -12.55 23.20
C LYS A 122 11.64 -12.74 23.88
N TYR A 123 12.73 -12.62 23.13
CA TYR A 123 14.09 -12.70 23.70
C TYR A 123 14.30 -11.71 24.86
N ALA A 124 13.93 -10.43 24.67
CA ALA A 124 14.07 -9.41 25.72
C ALA A 124 13.19 -9.65 26.96
N THR A 125 12.07 -10.37 26.82
CA THR A 125 11.20 -10.73 27.95
C THR A 125 11.66 -12.00 28.66
N GLU A 126 12.31 -12.93 27.96
CA GLU A 126 12.93 -14.13 28.54
C GLU A 126 14.22 -13.78 29.29
N ASP A 127 15.09 -12.93 28.73
CA ASP A 127 16.33 -12.47 29.37
C ASP A 127 16.05 -11.75 30.71
N LYS A 128 15.01 -10.90 30.75
CA LYS A 128 14.54 -10.26 32.00
C LYS A 128 13.97 -11.22 33.05
N LYS A 129 13.58 -12.45 32.68
CA LYS A 129 13.13 -13.47 33.63
C LYS A 129 14.29 -14.35 34.14
N LEU A 130 15.43 -14.31 33.45
CA LEU A 130 16.64 -15.06 33.79
C LEU A 130 17.61 -14.24 34.67
N GLN A 131 17.48 -12.91 34.68
CA GLN A 131 18.16 -11.98 35.60
C GLN A 131 17.33 -11.75 36.86
#